data_AF-A0A1C6BM13-F1
#
_entry.id   AF-A0A1C6BM13-F1
#
_cell.length_a   1.000
_cell.length_b   1.000
_cell.length_c   1.000
_cell.angle_alpha   90.00
_cell.angle_beta   90.00
_cell.angle_gamma   90.00
#
_symmetry.space_group_name_H-M   'P 1'
#
loop_
_entity.id
_entity.type
_entity.pdbx_description
1 polymer ?
#
loop_
_entity_poly.entity_id
_entity_poly.type
_entity_poly.pdbx_seq_one_letter_code
_entity_poly.pdbx_strand_id
1 'polypeptide(L)'
;MEQNDMELIYDKFSNTVYRTAFSYCKNHADAEDITSDVFIKCFTGKYAYDSDEHLKAWLIRCTINRCKDIFKSFRFKHVVALDDAEIVYESPEESTVFHEVMNLPEKYRIVIHLFYYEGYSTKEIAEILKKSDSAVRTQLCRGREMLKKSLGKEFHI
;
A
#
# COMPACT_ATOMS: atom_id res chain seq x y z
N MET A 1 21.78 -4.56 -14.67
CA MET A 1 20.92 -5.62 -14.11
C MET A 1 20.61 -6.55 -15.25
N GLU A 2 20.89 -7.84 -15.08
CA GLU A 2 20.67 -8.83 -16.15
C GLU A 2 19.17 -9.15 -16.27
N GLN A 3 18.74 -9.76 -17.37
CA GLN A 3 17.33 -10.10 -17.63
C GLN A 3 16.74 -10.98 -16.50
N ASN A 4 17.51 -11.98 -16.06
CA ASN A 4 17.10 -12.91 -15.00
C ASN A 4 16.95 -12.23 -13.62
N ASP A 5 17.74 -11.20 -13.35
CA ASP A 5 17.64 -10.44 -12.10
C ASP A 5 16.33 -9.64 -12.04
N MET A 6 15.90 -9.08 -13.17
CA MET A 6 14.66 -8.30 -13.26
C MET A 6 13.43 -9.18 -13.02
N GLU A 7 13.41 -10.37 -13.60
CA GLU A 7 12.33 -11.35 -13.41
C GLU A 7 12.24 -11.79 -11.94
N LEU A 8 13.37 -12.14 -11.31
CA LEU A 8 13.41 -12.52 -9.89
C LEU A 8 12.90 -11.41 -8.97
N ILE A 9 13.29 -10.15 -9.23
CA ILE A 9 12.83 -8.99 -8.47
C ILE A 9 11.32 -8.78 -8.67
N TYR A 10 10.84 -8.89 -9.91
CA TYR A 10 9.43 -8.72 -10.22
C TYR A 10 8.57 -9.78 -9.53
N ASP A 11 8.91 -11.06 -9.68
CA ASP A 11 8.16 -12.17 -9.08
C ASP A 11 8.09 -12.05 -7.56
N LYS A 12 9.20 -11.61 -6.94
CA LYS A 12 9.30 -11.48 -5.49
C LYS A 12 8.52 -10.30 -4.92
N PHE A 13 8.50 -9.16 -5.61
CA PHE A 13 7.99 -7.91 -5.03
C PHE A 13 6.76 -7.33 -5.71
N SER A 14 6.33 -7.87 -6.86
CA SER A 14 5.17 -7.35 -7.62
C SER A 14 3.91 -7.31 -6.77
N ASN A 15 3.66 -8.36 -5.99
CA ASN A 15 2.49 -8.43 -5.11
C ASN A 15 2.52 -7.34 -4.02
N THR A 16 3.66 -7.12 -3.37
CA THR A 16 3.84 -6.04 -2.38
C THR A 16 3.61 -4.66 -3.00
N VAL A 17 4.21 -4.40 -4.17
CA VAL A 17 4.07 -3.12 -4.87
C VAL A 17 2.60 -2.89 -5.25
N TYR A 18 1.96 -3.90 -5.82
CA TYR A 18 0.56 -3.86 -6.24
C TYR A 18 -0.38 -3.64 -5.05
N ARG A 19 -0.27 -4.44 -3.98
CA ARG A 19 -1.11 -4.32 -2.79
C ARG A 19 -0.91 -2.98 -2.10
N THR A 20 0.32 -2.46 -2.06
CA THR A 20 0.61 -1.11 -1.54
C THR A 20 -0.09 -0.06 -2.39
N ALA A 21 0.00 -0.13 -3.72
CA ALA A 21 -0.65 0.79 -4.65
C ALA A 21 -2.18 0.74 -4.50
N PHE A 22 -2.75 -0.47 -4.50
CA PHE A 22 -4.18 -0.70 -4.36
C PHE A 22 -4.71 -0.20 -3.01
N SER A 23 -3.98 -0.42 -1.93
CA SER A 23 -4.33 0.14 -0.62
C SER A 23 -4.43 1.68 -0.67
N TYR A 24 -3.73 2.34 -1.59
CA TYR A 24 -3.84 3.77 -1.78
C TYR A 24 -5.02 4.15 -2.70
N CYS A 25 -5.03 3.66 -3.94
CA CYS A 25 -5.94 4.12 -5.00
C CYS A 25 -7.35 3.50 -4.94
N LYS A 26 -7.49 2.28 -4.40
CA LYS A 26 -8.71 1.47 -4.49
C LYS A 26 -9.21 1.18 -5.91
N ASN A 27 -8.34 1.21 -6.91
CA ASN A 27 -8.72 0.96 -8.29
C ASN A 27 -7.66 0.04 -8.92
N HIS A 28 -8.11 -1.04 -9.56
CA HIS A 28 -7.21 -2.06 -10.12
C HIS A 28 -6.34 -1.46 -11.22
N ALA A 29 -6.94 -0.74 -12.18
CA ALA A 29 -6.21 -0.12 -13.28
C ALA A 29 -5.15 0.87 -12.77
N ASP A 30 -5.51 1.75 -11.83
CA ASP A 30 -4.55 2.67 -11.20
C ASP A 30 -3.43 1.90 -10.47
N ALA A 31 -3.75 0.79 -9.78
CA ALA A 31 -2.76 -0.01 -9.06
C ALA A 31 -1.79 -0.72 -10.02
N GLU A 32 -2.29 -1.27 -11.14
CA GLU A 32 -1.49 -1.91 -12.19
C GLU A 32 -0.56 -0.90 -12.88
N ASP A 33 -1.09 0.28 -13.24
CA ASP A 33 -0.34 1.37 -13.85
C ASP A 33 0.79 1.84 -12.92
N ILE A 34 0.48 2.06 -11.63
CA ILE A 34 1.47 2.45 -10.63
C ILE A 34 2.52 1.37 -10.45
N THR A 35 2.12 0.10 -10.41
CA THR A 35 3.05 -1.03 -10.28
C THR A 35 4.04 -1.06 -11.45
N SER A 36 3.53 -0.94 -12.67
CA SER A 36 4.33 -0.88 -13.89
C SER A 36 5.32 0.29 -13.86
N ASP A 37 4.85 1.49 -13.52
CA ASP A 37 5.71 2.68 -13.39
C ASP A 37 6.84 2.50 -12.37
N VAL A 38 6.54 1.86 -11.23
CA VAL A 38 7.53 1.61 -10.17
C VAL A 38 8.60 0.63 -10.63
N PHE A 39 8.23 -0.46 -11.29
CA PHE A 39 9.22 -1.43 -11.80
C PHE A 39 10.02 -0.89 -12.98
N ILE A 40 9.41 -0.14 -13.90
CA ILE A 40 10.15 0.58 -14.95
C ILE A 40 11.21 1.48 -14.30
N LYS A 41 10.85 2.25 -13.27
CA LYS A 41 11.80 3.09 -12.54
C LYS A 41 12.86 2.29 -11.80
N CYS A 42 12.51 1.13 -11.23
CA CYS A 42 13.44 0.22 -10.58
C CYS A 42 14.50 -0.30 -11.57
N PHE A 43 14.06 -0.73 -12.75
CA PHE A 43 14.92 -1.39 -13.73
C PHE A 43 15.75 -0.42 -14.58
N THR A 44 15.23 0.78 -14.83
CA THR A 44 15.96 1.84 -15.55
C THR A 44 16.83 2.69 -14.63
N GLY A 45 16.58 2.67 -13.32
CA GLY A 45 17.33 3.41 -12.32
C GLY A 45 18.69 2.81 -12.00
N LYS A 46 19.63 3.65 -11.58
CA LYS A 46 20.94 3.22 -11.04
C LYS A 46 20.89 3.24 -9.52
N TYR A 47 20.17 2.29 -8.93
CA TYR A 47 20.10 2.13 -7.48
C TYR A 47 20.89 0.89 -7.05
N ALA A 48 21.72 1.06 -6.04
CA ALA A 48 22.32 -0.05 -5.32
C ALA A 48 21.46 -0.33 -4.10
N TYR A 49 21.08 -1.58 -3.90
CA TYR A 49 20.32 -2.02 -2.73
C TYR A 49 21.20 -3.00 -1.95
N ASP A 50 21.33 -2.76 -0.66
CA ASP A 50 22.22 -3.54 0.20
C ASP A 50 21.57 -4.87 0.65
N SER A 51 20.25 -4.99 0.50
CA SER A 51 19.47 -6.17 0.86
C SER A 51 18.09 -6.17 0.19
N ASP A 52 17.43 -7.33 0.21
CA ASP A 52 16.02 -7.47 -0.18
C ASP A 52 15.10 -6.51 0.58
N GLU A 53 15.35 -6.32 1.88
CA GLU A 53 14.55 -5.44 2.73
C GLU A 53 14.74 -3.97 2.34
N HIS A 54 15.98 -3.57 2.01
CA HIS A 54 16.25 -2.24 1.50
C HIS A 54 15.54 -2.00 0.15
N LEU A 55 15.57 -2.99 -0.74
CA LEU A 55 14.84 -2.92 -2.02
C LEU A 55 13.31 -2.84 -1.78
N LYS A 56 12.76 -3.68 -0.90
CA LYS A 56 11.34 -3.68 -0.56
C LYS A 56 10.88 -2.33 -0.01
N ALA A 57 11.63 -1.75 0.94
CA ALA A 57 11.34 -0.44 1.50
C ALA A 57 11.42 0.67 0.44
N TRP A 58 12.40 0.60 -0.46
CA TRP A 58 12.53 1.55 -1.58
C TRP A 58 11.35 1.45 -2.56
N LEU A 59 10.94 0.23 -2.92
CA LEU A 59 9.81 -0.03 -3.80
C LEU A 59 8.53 0.56 -3.20
N ILE A 60 8.22 0.23 -1.95
CA ILE A 60 7.07 0.76 -1.21
C ILE A 60 7.11 2.29 -1.17
N ARG A 61 8.28 2.88 -0.88
CA ARG A 61 8.44 4.35 -0.87
C ARG A 61 8.13 4.94 -2.24
N CYS A 62 8.64 4.35 -3.31
CA CYS A 62 8.39 4.78 -4.68
C CYS A 62 6.91 4.69 -5.03
N THR A 63 6.25 3.57 -4.73
CA THR A 63 4.81 3.37 -4.89
C THR A 63 4.01 4.47 -4.21
N ILE A 64 4.25 4.71 -2.92
CA ILE A 64 3.51 5.71 -2.14
C ILE A 64 3.70 7.13 -2.69
N ASN A 65 4.90 7.46 -3.15
CA ASN A 65 5.13 8.77 -3.77
C ASN A 65 4.39 8.87 -5.12
N ARG A 66 4.43 7.81 -5.94
CA ARG A 66 3.72 7.78 -7.21
C ARG A 66 2.21 7.94 -7.03
N CYS A 67 1.62 7.23 -6.06
CA CYS A 67 0.22 7.43 -5.67
C CYS A 67 -0.04 8.89 -5.30
N LYS A 68 0.75 9.47 -4.38
CA LYS A 68 0.60 10.88 -3.98
C LYS A 68 0.67 11.83 -5.15
N ASP A 69 1.58 11.64 -6.09
CA ASP A 69 1.74 12.51 -7.25
C ASP A 69 0.49 12.47 -8.15
N ILE A 70 -0.06 11.27 -8.38
CA ILE A 70 -1.29 11.06 -9.15
C ILE A 70 -2.49 11.73 -8.45
N PHE A 71 -2.70 11.45 -7.16
CA PHE A 71 -3.86 11.94 -6.39
C PHE A 71 -3.74 13.39 -5.91
N LYS A 72 -2.53 13.99 -5.92
CA LYS A 72 -2.31 15.42 -5.70
C LYS A 72 -2.61 16.25 -6.96
N SER A 73 -2.50 15.64 -8.15
CA SER A 73 -2.81 16.32 -9.39
C SER A 73 -4.32 16.62 -9.50
N PHE A 74 -4.67 17.80 -10.02
CA PHE A 74 -6.06 18.28 -10.15
C PHE A 74 -6.99 17.30 -10.91
N ARG A 75 -6.44 16.34 -11.66
CA ARG A 75 -7.17 15.31 -12.42
C ARG A 75 -8.05 14.43 -11.53
N PHE A 76 -7.66 14.19 -10.27
CA PHE A 76 -8.39 13.29 -9.35
C PHE A 76 -9.41 13.98 -8.44
N LYS A 77 -9.55 15.32 -8.48
CA LYS A 77 -10.61 16.01 -7.72
C LYS A 77 -12.03 15.72 -8.24
N HIS A 78 -12.16 15.10 -9.41
CA HIS A 78 -13.44 14.84 -10.10
C HIS A 78 -13.62 13.39 -10.57
N VAL A 79 -12.76 12.46 -10.18
CA VAL A 79 -12.89 11.04 -10.55
C VAL A 79 -13.59 10.32 -9.41
N VAL A 80 -14.86 9.99 -9.63
CA VAL A 80 -15.58 8.98 -8.84
C VAL A 80 -14.91 7.64 -9.13
N ALA A 81 -14.52 6.89 -8.10
CA ALA A 81 -14.02 5.54 -8.26
C ALA A 81 -15.07 4.71 -9.02
N LEU A 82 -14.75 4.35 -10.26
CA LEU A 82 -15.52 3.41 -11.08
C LEU A 82 -14.69 2.14 -11.13
N ASP A 83 -14.86 1.28 -10.14
CA ASP A 83 -14.90 -0.17 -10.33
C ASP A 83 -15.10 -0.87 -8.98
N ASP A 84 -16.20 -1.62 -8.88
CA ASP A 84 -16.39 -2.70 -7.90
C ASP A 84 -15.67 -3.95 -8.42
N ALA A 85 -14.35 -3.84 -8.66
CA ALA A 85 -13.56 -4.99 -9.04
C ALA A 85 -13.37 -5.89 -7.80
N GLU A 86 -13.93 -7.08 -7.89
CA GLU A 86 -14.01 -8.07 -6.82
C GLU A 86 -12.61 -8.67 -6.60
N ILE A 87 -11.92 -8.24 -5.53
CA ILE A 87 -10.71 -8.92 -5.08
C ILE A 87 -11.11 -10.32 -4.62
N VAL A 88 -10.48 -11.34 -5.18
CA VAL A 88 -10.67 -12.73 -4.74
C VAL A 88 -9.94 -12.91 -3.41
N TYR A 89 -10.70 -13.07 -2.33
CA TYR A 89 -10.17 -13.37 -1.00
C TYR A 89 -10.15 -14.87 -0.74
N GLU A 90 -9.19 -15.35 0.05
CA GLU A 90 -9.07 -16.79 0.39
C GLU A 90 -10.13 -17.23 1.40
N SER A 91 -10.73 -16.28 2.15
CA SER A 91 -11.85 -16.53 3.06
C SER A 91 -12.82 -15.33 3.19
N PRO A 92 -14.08 -15.56 3.61
CA PRO A 92 -15.03 -14.49 3.91
C PRO A 92 -14.55 -13.54 5.02
N GLU A 93 -13.87 -14.06 6.05
CA GLU A 93 -13.33 -13.25 7.15
C GLU A 93 -12.23 -12.29 6.67
N GLU A 94 -11.36 -12.75 5.77
CA GLU A 94 -10.35 -11.89 5.14
C GLU A 94 -10.99 -10.81 4.26
N SER A 95 -12.07 -11.15 3.56
CA SER A 95 -12.86 -10.19 2.76
C SER A 95 -13.43 -9.08 3.63
N THR A 96 -14.10 -9.39 4.74
CA THR A 96 -14.69 -8.40 5.64
C THR A 96 -13.63 -7.47 6.24
N VAL A 97 -12.54 -8.02 6.77
CA VAL A 97 -11.45 -7.22 7.34
C VAL A 97 -10.81 -6.33 6.29
N PHE A 98 -10.59 -6.84 5.08
CA PHE A 98 -10.04 -6.06 3.99
C PHE A 98 -10.97 -4.92 3.58
N HIS A 99 -12.26 -5.18 3.39
CA HIS A 99 -13.26 -4.16 3.06
C HIS A 99 -13.25 -3.03 4.10
N GLU A 100 -13.17 -3.38 5.38
CA GLU A 100 -13.11 -2.40 6.47
C GLU A 100 -11.82 -1.60 6.48
N VAL A 101 -10.68 -2.22 6.21
CA VAL A 101 -9.41 -1.52 6.00
C VAL A 101 -9.54 -0.56 4.81
N MET A 102 -10.14 -0.99 3.71
CA MET A 102 -10.37 -0.13 2.55
C MET A 102 -11.28 1.05 2.91
N ASN A 103 -12.25 0.92 3.80
CA ASN A 103 -13.10 2.03 4.23
C ASN A 103 -12.39 3.08 5.10
N LEU A 104 -11.20 2.80 5.63
CA LEU A 104 -10.42 3.79 6.38
C LEU A 104 -9.99 4.97 5.50
N PRO A 105 -9.88 6.19 6.05
CA PRO A 105 -9.18 7.29 5.40
C PRO A 105 -7.74 6.89 5.03
N GLU A 106 -7.30 7.28 3.83
CA GLU A 106 -6.01 6.92 3.21
C GLU A 106 -4.83 6.97 4.20
N LYS A 107 -4.71 8.08 4.94
CA LYS A 107 -3.60 8.31 5.88
C LYS A 107 -3.49 7.29 7.01
N TYR A 108 -4.59 6.60 7.37
CA TYR A 108 -4.61 5.53 8.37
C TYR A 108 -4.46 4.17 7.71
N ARG A 109 -5.15 3.98 6.57
CA ARG A 109 -5.10 2.74 5.79
C ARG A 109 -3.68 2.35 5.43
N ILE A 110 -2.88 3.30 4.94
CA ILE A 110 -1.50 3.04 4.54
C ILE A 110 -0.62 2.58 5.72
N VAL A 111 -0.85 3.12 6.91
CA VAL A 111 -0.10 2.72 8.13
C VAL A 111 -0.54 1.34 8.60
N ILE A 112 -1.83 1.04 8.53
CA ILE A 112 -2.37 -0.29 8.83
C ILE A 112 -1.82 -1.33 7.85
N HIS A 113 -1.80 -1.01 6.56
CA HIS A 113 -1.28 -1.90 5.51
C HIS A 113 0.20 -2.24 5.75
N LEU A 114 1.05 -1.22 5.92
CA LEU A 114 2.48 -1.42 6.14
C LEU A 114 2.79 -2.16 7.45
N PHE A 115 1.97 -1.98 8.50
CA PHE A 115 2.20 -2.65 9.77
C PHE A 115 1.76 -4.13 9.74
N TYR A 116 0.55 -4.41 9.28
CA TYR A 116 -0.04 -5.75 9.40
C TYR A 116 0.24 -6.66 8.21
N TYR A 117 0.27 -6.11 6.99
CA TYR A 117 0.45 -6.90 5.78
C TYR A 117 1.92 -6.96 5.37
N GLU A 118 2.67 -5.86 5.55
CA GLU A 118 4.08 -5.81 5.17
C GLU A 118 5.06 -6.10 6.32
N GLY A 119 4.58 -6.10 7.57
CA GLY A 119 5.35 -6.50 8.75
C GLY A 119 6.27 -5.42 9.34
N TYR A 120 6.19 -4.18 8.86
CA TYR A 120 7.07 -3.11 9.34
C TYR A 120 6.71 -2.60 10.73
N SER A 121 7.73 -2.29 11.53
CA SER A 121 7.59 -1.57 12.79
C SER A 121 7.19 -0.11 12.57
N THR A 122 6.68 0.55 13.61
CA THR A 122 6.32 1.99 13.52
C THR A 122 7.51 2.89 13.18
N LYS A 123 8.73 2.46 13.52
CA LYS A 123 9.97 3.20 13.22
C LYS A 123 10.31 3.11 11.74
N GLU A 124 10.30 1.90 11.18
CA GLU A 124 10.55 1.67 9.75
C GLU A 124 9.46 2.35 8.91
N ILE A 125 8.20 2.26 9.32
CA ILE A 125 7.10 2.99 8.66
C ILE A 125 7.34 4.51 8.72
N ALA A 126 7.89 5.04 9.82
CA ALA A 126 8.19 6.47 9.92
C ALA A 126 9.27 6.89 8.92
N GLU A 127 10.30 6.07 8.74
CA GLU A 127 11.36 6.26 7.74
C GLU A 127 10.79 6.17 6.31
N ILE A 128 10.05 5.09 6.01
CA ILE A 128 9.38 4.86 4.72
C ILE A 128 8.40 6.00 4.41
N LEU A 129 7.66 6.53 5.38
CA LEU A 129 6.68 7.59 5.13
C LEU A 129 7.30 9.00 5.22
N LYS A 130 8.54 9.15 5.70
CA LYS A 130 9.16 10.43 6.09
C LYS A 130 8.28 11.21 7.08
N LYS A 131 7.91 10.55 8.18
CA LYS A 131 7.12 11.10 9.30
C LYS A 131 7.84 10.84 10.63
N SER A 132 7.34 11.41 11.72
CA SER A 132 7.81 11.01 13.06
C SER A 132 7.19 9.66 13.48
N ASP A 133 7.95 8.86 14.24
CA ASP A 133 7.44 7.61 14.85
C ASP A 133 6.19 7.88 15.71
N SER A 134 6.13 9.02 16.40
CA SER A 134 4.95 9.45 17.16
C SER A 134 3.71 9.68 16.28
N ALA A 135 3.88 10.27 15.09
CA ALA A 135 2.80 10.47 14.14
C ALA A 135 2.30 9.12 13.62
N VAL A 136 3.21 8.21 13.26
CA VAL A 136 2.86 6.86 12.80
C VAL A 136 2.12 6.08 13.87
N ARG A 137 2.59 6.07 15.13
CA ARG A 137 1.89 5.44 16.26
C ARG A 137 0.48 6.00 16.44
N THR A 138 0.33 7.32 16.35
CA THR A 138 -0.99 7.97 16.46
C THR A 138 -1.91 7.55 15.32
N GLN A 139 -1.39 7.50 14.08
CA GLN A 139 -2.16 7.05 12.92
C GLN A 139 -2.57 5.59 13.04
N LEU A 140 -1.66 4.72 13.51
CA LEU A 140 -1.93 3.30 13.74
C LEU A 140 -3.00 3.11 14.81
N CYS A 141 -2.89 3.83 15.94
CA CYS A 141 -3.87 3.79 17.02
C CYS A 141 -5.27 4.21 16.53
N ARG A 142 -5.36 5.38 15.86
CA ARG A 142 -6.63 5.87 15.30
C ARG A 142 -7.20 4.93 14.25
N GLY A 143 -6.36 4.36 13.38
CA GLY A 143 -6.78 3.35 12.41
C GLY A 143 -7.41 2.13 13.08
N ARG A 144 -6.76 1.59 14.12
CA ARG A 144 -7.29 0.47 14.92
C ARG A 144 -8.61 0.81 15.62
N GLU A 145 -8.74 2.01 16.18
CA GLU A 145 -9.99 2.45 16.80
C GLU A 145 -11.14 2.53 15.78
N MET A 146 -10.86 2.98 14.56
CA MET A 146 -11.85 3.04 13.49
C MET A 146 -12.28 1.63 13.05
N LEU A 147 -11.33 0.72 12.84
CA LEU A 147 -11.61 -0.68 12.51
C LEU A 147 -12.40 -1.37 13.63
N LYS A 148 -12.03 -1.16 14.89
CA LYS A 148 -12.76 -1.73 16.03
C LYS A 148 -14.22 -1.26 16.06
N LYS A 149 -14.48 0.00 15.71
CA LYS A 149 -15.84 0.55 15.67
C LYS A 149 -16.65 0.04 14.47
N SER A 150 -16.02 -0.24 13.34
CA SER A 150 -16.72 -0.73 12.17
C SER A 150 -16.99 -2.23 12.25
N LEU A 151 -15.95 -3.03 12.55
CA LEU A 151 -16.07 -4.46 12.79
C LEU A 151 -16.99 -4.75 14.00
N GLY A 152 -16.87 -3.99 15.09
CA GLY A 152 -17.72 -4.15 16.27
C GLY A 152 -19.21 -3.87 16.04
N LYS A 153 -19.58 -3.19 14.95
CA LYS A 153 -21.00 -3.01 14.57
C LYS A 153 -21.56 -4.22 13.81
N GLU A 154 -20.74 -4.97 13.08
CA GLU A 154 -21.16 -6.19 12.40
C GLU A 154 -21.35 -7.38 13.36
N PHE A 155 -20.72 -7.37 14.53
CA PHE A 155 -20.82 -8.44 15.55
C PHE A 155 -21.83 -8.17 16.68
N HIS A 156 -22.72 -7.20 16.54
CA HIS A 156 -23.88 -7.08 17.42
C HIS A 156 -25.06 -7.87 16.84
N ILE A 157 -25.12 -9.15 17.20
CA ILE A 157 -26.30 -10.02 17.09
C ILE A 157 -27.15 -9.84 18.34
#